data_AF-A0A2S7I1R7-F1
#
_entry.id   AF-A0A2S7I1R7-F1
#
_cell.length_a   1.000
_cell.length_b   1.000
_cell.length_c   1.000
_cell.angle_alpha   90.00
_cell.angle_beta   90.00
_cell.angle_gamma   90.00
#
_symmetry.space_group_name_H-M   'P 1'
#
loop_
_entity.id
_entity.type
_entity.pdbx_description
1 polymer ?
#
loop_
_entity_poly.entity_id
_entity_poly.type
_entity_poly.pdbx_seq_one_letter_code
_entity_poly.pdbx_strand_id
1 'polypeptide(L)'
;MKYTTNINSFFDSVIQDNCLLPSHISMYVSLIQLWRINEFRTPFRICRKELMKLSKIKSFATYHKCIRELHHAGYINYCPNYNSYKGSLIEIRDLGNNKVLEIQSVQEQNCFSEMKNIFSIPKFNEVELYFNEKDLPSFEANEFYSFYESRQWKRSDKKLMKNWRAAARNWIYKTEGSLCGMKASSI
;
A
#
# COMPACT_ATOMS: atom_id res chain seq x y z
N MET A 1 6.05 -27.76 14.95
CA MET A 1 7.01 -27.03 14.10
C MET A 1 6.53 -27.05 12.65
N LYS A 2 5.72 -26.06 12.23
CA LYS A 2 5.24 -25.89 10.84
C LYS A 2 5.80 -24.63 10.14
N TYR A 3 6.37 -23.68 10.90
CA TYR A 3 6.82 -22.38 10.40
C TYR A 3 8.21 -22.39 9.74
N THR A 4 9.09 -23.34 10.10
CA THR A 4 10.40 -23.50 9.45
C THR A 4 10.23 -23.91 7.99
N THR A 5 9.24 -24.75 7.71
CA THR A 5 8.85 -25.16 6.34
C THR A 5 8.34 -23.97 5.51
N ASN A 6 7.60 -23.05 6.13
CA ASN A 6 7.07 -21.85 5.49
C ASN A 6 8.18 -20.88 5.05
N ILE A 7 9.20 -20.65 5.89
CA ILE A 7 10.29 -19.73 5.56
C ILE A 7 11.15 -20.28 4.42
N ASN A 8 11.48 -21.57 4.46
CA ASN A 8 12.30 -22.19 3.42
C ASN A 8 11.57 -22.17 2.07
N SER A 9 10.29 -22.56 2.04
CA SER A 9 9.48 -22.50 0.80
C SER A 9 9.31 -21.09 0.26
N PHE A 10 9.21 -20.07 1.12
CA PHE A 10 9.25 -18.67 0.69
C PHE A 10 10.58 -18.34 -0.01
N PHE A 11 11.72 -18.67 0.60
CA PHE A 11 13.02 -18.36 -0.01
C PHE A 11 13.25 -19.14 -1.31
N ASP A 12 12.82 -20.40 -1.39
CA ASP A 12 12.87 -21.18 -2.63
C ASP A 12 12.04 -20.52 -3.74
N SER A 13 10.85 -20.00 -3.40
CA SER A 13 9.98 -19.28 -4.34
C SER A 13 10.56 -17.94 -4.77
N VAL A 14 11.16 -17.19 -3.84
CA VAL A 14 11.79 -15.88 -4.09
C VAL A 14 13.00 -15.98 -5.01
N ILE A 15 13.79 -17.05 -4.90
CA ILE A 15 14.94 -17.27 -5.78
C ILE A 15 14.50 -17.43 -7.24
N GLN A 16 13.31 -18.00 -7.47
CA GLN A 16 12.77 -18.22 -8.81
C GLN A 16 11.95 -17.03 -9.33
N ASP A 17 11.38 -16.21 -8.44
CA ASP A 17 10.54 -15.07 -8.80
C ASP A 17 11.34 -13.77 -8.97
N ASN A 18 11.65 -13.45 -10.24
CA ASN A 18 12.31 -12.19 -10.61
C ASN A 18 11.46 -10.93 -10.37
N CYS A 19 10.17 -11.04 -10.01
CA CYS A 19 9.33 -9.91 -9.68
C CYS A 19 9.61 -9.37 -8.27
N LEU A 20 10.16 -10.19 -7.37
CA LEU A 20 10.44 -9.80 -6.00
C LEU A 20 11.82 -9.17 -5.86
N LEU A 21 11.82 -7.84 -5.80
CA LEU A 21 13.01 -7.06 -5.45
C LEU A 21 13.50 -7.31 -4.00
N PRO A 22 14.77 -6.99 -3.67
CA PRO A 22 15.32 -7.10 -2.31
C PRO A 22 14.51 -6.40 -1.22
N SER A 23 13.78 -5.34 -1.58
CA SER A 23 12.86 -4.64 -0.67
C SER A 23 11.68 -5.51 -0.22
N HIS A 24 11.17 -6.40 -1.09
CA HIS A 24 10.13 -7.37 -0.73
C HIS A 24 10.66 -8.38 0.27
N ILE A 25 11.86 -8.90 0.03
CA ILE A 25 12.53 -9.86 0.93
C ILE A 25 12.71 -9.23 2.31
N SER A 26 13.23 -8.00 2.36
CA SER A 26 13.43 -7.28 3.62
C SER A 26 12.11 -7.00 4.36
N MET A 27 11.05 -6.63 3.64
CA MET A 27 9.71 -6.50 4.19
C MET A 27 9.19 -7.81 4.78
N TYR A 28 9.31 -8.91 4.03
CA TYR A 28 8.83 -10.23 4.47
C TYR A 28 9.57 -10.72 5.71
N VAL A 29 10.91 -10.62 5.73
CA VAL A 29 11.72 -10.98 6.91
C VAL A 29 11.29 -10.17 8.14
N SER A 30 10.97 -8.89 7.97
CA SER A 30 10.48 -8.03 9.06
C SER A 30 9.10 -8.47 9.55
N LEU A 31 8.20 -8.88 8.65
CA LEU A 31 6.90 -9.45 9.01
C LEU A 31 7.04 -10.76 9.79
N ILE A 32 7.94 -11.65 9.36
CA ILE A 32 8.24 -12.89 10.10
C ILE A 32 8.79 -12.57 11.49
N GLN A 33 9.68 -11.57 11.61
CA GLN A 33 10.20 -11.14 12.90
C GLN A 33 9.07 -10.64 13.82
N LEU A 34 8.15 -9.82 13.31
CA LEU A 34 6.98 -9.35 14.06
C LEU A 34 6.05 -10.49 14.43
N TRP A 35 5.82 -11.44 13.53
CA TRP A 35 4.99 -12.61 13.79
C TRP A 35 5.55 -13.48 14.92
N ARG A 36 6.88 -13.69 14.94
CA ARG A 36 7.59 -14.36 16.04
C ARG A 36 7.41 -13.63 17.37
N ILE A 37 7.56 -12.30 17.37
CA ILE A 37 7.37 -11.47 18.58
C ILE A 37 5.93 -11.59 19.10
N ASN A 38 4.95 -11.73 18.19
CA ASN A 38 3.55 -11.98 18.51
C ASN A 38 3.24 -13.47 18.76
N GLU A 39 4.24 -14.27 19.14
CA GLU A 39 4.10 -15.69 19.47
C GLU A 39 3.43 -16.52 18.36
N PHE A 40 3.65 -16.12 17.10
CA PHE A 40 3.07 -16.75 15.92
C PHE A 40 1.53 -16.74 15.87
N ARG A 41 0.87 -15.84 16.62
CA ARG A 41 -0.57 -15.65 16.52
C ARG A 41 -0.93 -15.06 15.15
N THR A 42 -1.99 -15.56 14.53
CA THR A 42 -2.52 -15.06 13.26
C THR A 42 -4.01 -14.75 13.40
N PRO A 43 -4.52 -13.64 12.84
CA PRO A 43 -3.74 -12.52 12.30
C PRO A 43 -3.02 -11.74 13.41
N PHE A 44 -1.88 -11.13 13.09
CA PHE A 44 -1.17 -10.24 14.01
C PHE A 44 -1.22 -8.79 13.53
N ARG A 45 -1.03 -7.86 14.48
CA ARG A 45 -1.06 -6.42 14.22
C ARG A 45 0.31 -5.91 13.83
N ILE A 46 0.34 -5.01 12.86
CA ILE A 46 1.53 -4.27 12.45
C ILE A 46 1.29 -2.76 12.52
N CYS A 47 2.32 -2.03 12.94
CA CYS A 47 2.40 -0.59 12.80
C CYS A 47 3.30 -0.23 11.61
N ARG A 48 2.84 0.68 10.74
CA ARG A 48 3.61 1.14 9.56
C ARG A 48 5.00 1.65 9.95
N LYS A 49 5.09 2.51 10.96
CA LYS A 49 6.36 3.13 11.39
C LYS A 49 7.36 2.07 11.86
N GLU A 50 6.88 1.10 12.62
CA GLU A 50 7.70 -0.01 13.12
C GLU A 50 8.16 -0.92 11.98
N LEU A 51 7.24 -1.34 11.10
CA LEU A 51 7.55 -2.24 10.00
C LEU A 51 8.51 -1.60 8.98
N MET A 52 8.37 -0.30 8.70
CA MET A 52 9.32 0.45 7.88
C MET A 52 10.73 0.48 8.51
N LYS A 53 10.83 0.70 9.83
CA LYS A 53 12.10 0.70 10.55
C LYS A 53 12.78 -0.67 10.48
N LEU A 54 12.04 -1.74 10.74
CA LEU A 54 12.56 -3.12 10.69
C LEU A 54 13.01 -3.52 9.27
N SER A 55 12.22 -3.17 8.26
CA SER A 55 12.51 -3.48 6.84
C SER A 55 13.54 -2.55 6.21
N LYS A 56 14.06 -1.56 6.95
CA LYS A 56 14.98 -0.53 6.44
C LYS A 56 14.42 0.23 5.22
N ILE A 57 13.11 0.23 5.02
CA ILE A 57 12.45 0.97 3.95
C ILE A 57 12.10 2.37 4.47
N LYS A 58 12.74 3.38 3.89
CA LYS A 58 12.50 4.79 4.25
C LYS A 58 11.36 5.42 3.45
N SER A 59 11.14 4.95 2.22
CA SER A 59 10.12 5.48 1.32
C SER A 59 8.76 4.84 1.57
N PHE A 60 7.75 5.66 1.87
CA PHE A 60 6.37 5.20 2.00
C PHE A 60 5.85 4.55 0.71
N ALA A 61 6.17 5.14 -0.45
CA ALA A 61 5.79 4.58 -1.74
C ALA A 61 6.35 3.17 -1.94
N THR A 62 7.62 2.95 -1.56
CA THR A 62 8.26 1.63 -1.60
C THR A 62 7.61 0.67 -0.61
N TYR A 63 7.32 1.13 0.62
CA TYR A 63 6.61 0.32 1.63
C TYR A 63 5.26 -0.18 1.11
N HIS A 64 4.43 0.74 0.59
CA HIS A 64 3.10 0.42 0.10
C HIS A 64 3.14 -0.44 -1.16
N LYS A 65 4.13 -0.24 -2.03
CA LYS A 65 4.35 -1.12 -3.18
C LYS A 65 4.68 -2.54 -2.70
N CYS A 66 5.68 -2.68 -1.82
CA CYS A 66 6.17 -3.98 -1.38
C CYS A 66 5.09 -4.81 -0.68
N ILE A 67 4.35 -4.21 0.26
CA ILE A 67 3.34 -4.94 1.02
C ILE A 67 2.14 -5.37 0.14
N ARG A 68 1.78 -4.57 -0.87
CA ARG A 68 0.73 -4.94 -1.84
C ARG A 68 1.19 -6.04 -2.78
N GLU A 69 2.43 -5.96 -3.28
CA GLU A 69 2.97 -6.97 -4.18
C GLU A 69 3.14 -8.32 -3.45
N LEU A 70 3.60 -8.31 -2.19
CA LEU A 70 3.60 -9.52 -1.34
C LEU A 70 2.20 -10.09 -1.12
N HIS A 71 1.18 -9.23 -0.93
CA HIS A 71 -0.20 -9.65 -0.78
C HIS A 71 -0.75 -10.30 -2.07
N HIS A 72 -0.53 -9.66 -3.21
CA HIS A 72 -1.00 -10.14 -4.52
C HIS A 72 -0.31 -11.43 -4.94
N ALA A 73 0.99 -11.57 -4.66
CA ALA A 73 1.72 -12.80 -4.92
C ALA A 73 1.34 -13.95 -3.95
N GLY A 74 0.45 -13.70 -2.99
CA GLY A 74 -0.12 -14.74 -2.13
C GLY A 74 0.76 -15.12 -0.93
N TYR A 75 1.86 -14.42 -0.68
CA TYR A 75 2.73 -14.68 0.46
C TYR A 75 2.11 -14.25 1.79
N ILE A 76 1.30 -13.19 1.77
CA ILE A 76 0.63 -12.65 2.95
C ILE A 76 -0.82 -12.31 2.65
N ASN A 77 -1.65 -12.28 3.68
CA ASN A 77 -2.97 -11.62 3.66
C ASN A 77 -2.82 -10.28 4.39
N TYR A 78 -3.09 -9.17 3.70
CA TYR A 78 -2.92 -7.81 4.23
C TYR A 78 -4.27 -7.10 4.34
N CYS A 79 -4.69 -6.84 5.59
CA CYS A 79 -5.89 -6.10 5.90
C CYS A 79 -5.49 -4.70 6.43
N PRO A 80 -5.44 -3.68 5.55
CA PRO A 80 -5.05 -2.34 5.95
C PRO A 80 -6.05 -1.76 6.95
N ASN A 81 -5.53 -1.15 8.01
CA ASN A 81 -6.31 -0.34 8.93
C ASN A 81 -5.51 0.92 9.22
N TYR A 82 -6.16 2.05 8.93
CA TYR A 82 -5.56 3.37 8.91
C TYR A 82 -5.63 4.06 10.29
N ASN A 83 -6.24 3.42 11.27
CA ASN A 83 -6.20 3.87 12.66
C ASN A 83 -4.82 3.53 13.28
N SER A 84 -4.06 4.57 13.63
CA SER A 84 -2.71 4.48 14.19
C SER A 84 -2.62 3.67 15.49
N TYR A 85 -3.70 3.61 16.29
CA TYR A 85 -3.76 2.85 17.53
C TYR A 85 -4.13 1.38 17.31
N LYS A 86 -4.86 1.06 16.24
CA LYS A 86 -5.34 -0.31 15.97
C LYS A 86 -4.37 -1.10 15.07
N GLY A 87 -3.61 -0.41 14.22
CA GLY A 87 -2.65 -1.01 13.29
C GLY A 87 -3.32 -1.88 12.21
N SER A 88 -2.58 -2.17 11.14
CA SER A 88 -3.06 -3.09 10.10
C SER A 88 -2.90 -4.54 10.54
N LEU A 89 -3.72 -5.45 10.00
CA LEU A 89 -3.64 -6.88 10.29
C LEU A 89 -2.92 -7.62 9.16
N ILE A 90 -2.07 -8.57 9.54
CA ILE A 90 -1.33 -9.43 8.63
C ILE A 90 -1.52 -10.89 9.05
N GLU A 91 -1.62 -11.75 8.05
CA GLU A 91 -1.47 -13.20 8.19
C GLU A 91 -0.41 -13.68 7.18
N ILE A 92 0.53 -14.52 7.64
CA ILE A 92 1.53 -15.16 6.78
C ILE A 92 0.91 -16.44 6.21
N ARG A 93 0.94 -16.63 4.88
CA ARG A 93 0.39 -17.86 4.27
C ARG A 93 1.40 -18.99 4.32
N ASP A 94 0.92 -20.20 4.57
CA ASP A 94 1.73 -21.43 4.50
C ASP A 94 1.80 -21.97 3.07
N LEU A 95 2.97 -21.87 2.46
CA LEU A 95 3.28 -22.44 1.14
C LEU A 95 3.53 -23.96 1.22
N GLY A 96 3.70 -24.51 2.43
CA GLY A 96 4.11 -25.91 2.66
C GLY A 96 3.00 -26.96 2.58
N ASN A 97 1.73 -26.57 2.44
CA ASN A 97 0.63 -27.51 2.26
C ASN A 97 0.06 -27.41 0.84
N ASN A 98 0.66 -28.20 -0.06
CA ASN A 98 0.11 -28.77 -1.29
C ASN A 98 -1.26 -28.26 -1.74
N LYS A 99 -1.34 -27.70 -2.96
CA LYS A 99 -2.29 -28.05 -4.06
C LYS A 99 -3.80 -28.25 -3.79
N VAL A 100 -4.33 -28.06 -2.59
CA VAL A 100 -5.74 -28.36 -2.24
C VAL A 100 -6.64 -27.12 -2.35
N LEU A 101 -6.11 -26.00 -2.85
CA LEU A 101 -6.93 -24.89 -3.36
C LEU A 101 -6.72 -24.66 -4.87
N GLU A 102 -6.21 -25.66 -5.62
CA GLU A 102 -6.16 -25.63 -7.10
C GLU A 102 -7.55 -25.71 -7.78
N ILE A 103 -8.68 -25.60 -7.06
CA ILE A 103 -10.03 -25.68 -7.66
C ILE A 103 -10.82 -24.34 -7.60
N GLN A 104 -10.33 -23.26 -6.97
CA GLN A 104 -11.11 -22.00 -6.89
C GLN A 104 -10.37 -20.69 -7.26
N SER A 105 -9.32 -20.74 -8.08
CA SER A 105 -8.84 -19.52 -8.76
C SER A 105 -8.10 -19.83 -10.06
N VAL A 106 -8.70 -20.63 -10.94
CA VAL A 106 -8.29 -20.65 -12.35
C VAL A 106 -9.04 -19.52 -13.06
N GLN A 107 -8.51 -18.30 -12.95
CA GLN A 107 -8.62 -17.19 -13.91
C GLN A 107 -7.96 -15.98 -13.26
N GLU A 108 -6.63 -15.89 -13.31
CA GLU A 108 -5.90 -14.61 -13.31
C GLU A 108 -4.38 -14.75 -13.49
N GLN A 109 -3.90 -15.85 -14.09
CA GLN A 109 -2.47 -15.96 -14.44
C GLN A 109 -2.13 -15.42 -15.83
N ASN A 110 -2.94 -14.50 -16.37
CA ASN A 110 -2.58 -13.82 -17.63
C ASN A 110 -3.09 -12.37 -17.77
N CYS A 111 -3.17 -11.58 -16.69
CA CYS A 111 -3.66 -10.18 -16.76
C CYS A 111 -2.82 -9.17 -15.94
N PHE A 112 -1.52 -9.40 -15.72
CA PHE A 112 -0.72 -8.45 -14.94
C PHE A 112 -0.23 -7.22 -15.76
N SER A 113 -0.30 -7.30 -17.09
CA SER A 113 0.08 -6.21 -18.01
C SER A 113 -1.06 -5.23 -18.31
N GLU A 114 -2.32 -5.65 -18.22
CA GLU A 114 -3.47 -4.86 -18.70
C GLU A 114 -4.18 -4.03 -17.60
N MET A 115 -4.10 -4.44 -16.34
CA MET A 115 -4.74 -3.69 -15.23
C MET A 115 -3.98 -2.45 -14.74
N LYS A 116 -2.78 -2.14 -15.26
CA LYS A 116 -2.07 -0.89 -14.91
C LYS A 116 -2.77 0.38 -15.44
N ASN A 117 -3.82 0.24 -16.24
CA ASN A 117 -4.52 1.36 -16.89
C ASN A 117 -6.00 1.53 -16.54
N ILE A 118 -6.59 0.69 -15.69
CA ILE A 118 -7.95 0.92 -15.19
C ILE A 118 -7.88 1.83 -13.98
N PHE A 119 -8.42 3.04 -14.10
CA PHE A 119 -8.49 3.95 -12.98
C PHE A 119 -9.47 3.42 -11.92
N SER A 120 -8.92 3.07 -10.76
CA SER A 120 -9.69 2.79 -9.55
C SER A 120 -9.91 4.08 -8.76
N ILE A 121 -11.16 4.41 -8.45
CA ILE A 121 -11.50 5.52 -7.56
C ILE A 121 -10.81 5.28 -6.20
N PRO A 122 -9.98 6.22 -5.71
CA PRO A 122 -9.31 6.03 -4.45
C PRO A 122 -10.32 6.09 -3.30
N LYS A 123 -10.05 5.35 -2.23
CA LYS A 123 -10.75 5.53 -0.95
C LYS A 123 -10.21 6.81 -0.29
N PHE A 124 -11.04 7.50 0.50
CA PHE A 124 -10.62 8.70 1.24
C PHE A 124 -9.31 8.48 2.00
N ASN A 125 -9.18 7.36 2.72
CA ASN A 125 -7.96 7.03 3.47
C ASN A 125 -6.71 6.93 2.59
N GLU A 126 -6.82 6.52 1.32
CA GLU A 126 -5.68 6.47 0.41
C GLU A 126 -5.22 7.89 0.01
N VAL A 127 -6.18 8.80 -0.15
CA VAL A 127 -5.92 10.23 -0.41
C VAL A 127 -5.35 10.91 0.84
N GLU A 128 -5.97 10.71 2.00
CA GLU A 128 -5.49 11.23 3.28
C GLU A 128 -4.05 10.79 3.56
N LEU A 129 -3.75 9.51 3.33
CA LEU A 129 -2.40 8.99 3.47
C LEU A 129 -1.40 9.70 2.56
N TYR A 130 -1.79 9.99 1.32
CA TYR A 130 -0.94 10.66 0.34
C TYR A 130 -0.62 12.11 0.74
N PHE A 131 -1.61 12.84 1.26
CA PHE A 131 -1.41 14.21 1.74
C PHE A 131 -0.56 14.23 3.01
N ASN A 132 -0.85 13.34 3.97
CA ASN A 132 -0.01 13.16 5.16
C ASN A 132 1.45 12.79 4.80
N GLU A 133 1.67 12.04 3.72
CA GLU A 133 3.01 11.74 3.19
C GLU A 133 3.74 12.96 2.59
N LYS A 134 3.01 14.04 2.31
CA LYS A 134 3.54 15.34 1.85
C LYS A 134 3.62 16.38 2.96
N ASP A 135 3.53 15.94 4.22
CA ASP A 135 3.47 16.80 5.41
C ASP A 135 2.30 17.79 5.38
N LEU A 136 1.24 17.43 4.65
CA LEU A 136 0.01 18.19 4.54
C LEU A 136 -1.07 17.61 5.47
N PRO A 137 -1.87 18.45 6.13
CA PRO A 137 -2.89 18.02 7.08
C PRO A 137 -4.08 17.30 6.41
N SER A 138 -4.73 16.42 7.17
CA SER A 138 -5.91 15.66 6.74
C SER A 138 -7.05 16.50 6.15
N PHE A 139 -7.23 17.75 6.61
CA PHE A 139 -8.30 18.60 6.08
C PHE A 139 -8.08 18.96 4.60
N GLU A 140 -6.83 19.11 4.15
CA GLU A 140 -6.52 19.41 2.75
C GLU A 140 -6.79 18.19 1.85
N ALA A 141 -6.57 16.98 2.39
CA ALA A 141 -6.96 15.74 1.73
C ALA A 141 -8.48 15.65 1.56
N ASN A 142 -9.24 16.08 2.57
CA ASN A 142 -10.70 16.14 2.54
C ASN A 142 -11.22 17.12 1.49
N GLU A 143 -10.63 18.31 1.40
CA GLU A 143 -10.97 19.29 0.38
C GLU A 143 -10.72 18.74 -1.03
N PHE A 144 -9.54 18.14 -1.26
CA PHE A 144 -9.23 17.48 -2.52
C PHE A 144 -10.21 16.36 -2.85
N TYR A 145 -10.48 15.47 -1.89
CA TYR A 145 -11.35 14.31 -2.09
C TYR A 145 -12.78 14.74 -2.43
N SER A 146 -13.36 15.66 -1.63
CA SER A 146 -14.72 16.18 -1.83
C SER A 146 -14.88 16.90 -3.18
N PHE A 147 -13.85 17.64 -3.60
CA PHE A 147 -13.82 18.33 -4.88
C PHE A 147 -13.90 17.38 -6.08
N TYR A 148 -13.18 16.25 -6.02
CA TYR A 148 -13.17 15.26 -7.11
C TYR A 148 -14.30 14.25 -7.02
N GLU A 149 -14.79 13.93 -5.81
CA GLU A 149 -15.96 13.07 -5.61
C GLU A 149 -17.23 13.73 -6.17
N SER A 150 -17.45 15.02 -5.89
CA SER A 150 -18.56 15.78 -6.49
C SER A 150 -18.50 15.85 -8.03
N ARG A 151 -17.29 15.76 -8.60
CA ARG A 151 -17.04 15.69 -10.05
C ARG A 151 -16.99 14.27 -10.60
N GLN A 152 -17.36 13.28 -9.79
CA GLN A 152 -17.36 11.86 -10.16
C GLN A 152 -15.99 11.40 -10.71
N TRP A 153 -14.91 12.00 -10.21
CA TRP A 153 -13.54 11.74 -10.66
C TRP A 153 -13.33 11.89 -12.17
N LYS A 154 -14.11 12.76 -12.83
CA LYS A 154 -14.00 13.03 -14.27
C LYS A 154 -13.11 14.23 -14.56
N ARG A 155 -12.41 14.18 -15.69
CA ARG A 155 -11.72 15.32 -16.30
C ARG A 155 -12.71 16.18 -17.10
N SER A 156 -12.25 17.34 -17.57
CA SER A 156 -13.06 18.28 -18.36
C SER A 156 -13.67 17.66 -19.63
N ASP A 157 -13.05 16.60 -20.16
CA ASP A 157 -13.52 15.82 -21.33
C ASP A 157 -14.57 14.74 -20.98
N LYS A 158 -15.12 14.77 -19.75
CA LYS A 158 -16.06 13.78 -19.18
C LYS A 158 -15.50 12.36 -19.03
N LYS A 159 -14.22 12.12 -19.36
CA LYS A 159 -13.57 10.83 -19.13
C LYS A 159 -13.13 10.72 -17.67
N LEU A 160 -13.11 9.49 -17.15
CA LEU A 160 -12.53 9.23 -15.84
C LEU A 160 -11.07 9.66 -15.81
N MET A 161 -10.67 10.24 -14.68
CA MET A 161 -9.28 10.56 -14.39
C MET A 161 -8.43 9.29 -14.53
N LYS A 162 -7.15 9.43 -14.93
CA LYS A 162 -6.26 8.27 -15.06
C LYS A 162 -5.37 8.06 -13.84
N ASN A 163 -5.01 9.14 -13.14
CA ASN A 163 -4.11 9.10 -12.01
C ASN A 163 -4.43 10.24 -11.03
N TRP A 164 -5.12 9.90 -9.95
CA TRP A 164 -5.51 10.88 -8.93
C TRP A 164 -4.32 11.48 -8.18
N ARG A 165 -3.20 10.76 -8.06
CA ARG A 165 -1.99 11.29 -7.44
C ARG A 165 -1.38 12.43 -8.26
N ALA A 166 -1.52 12.41 -9.59
CA ALA A 166 -1.09 13.52 -10.43
C ALA A 166 -1.97 14.77 -10.21
N ALA A 167 -3.29 14.57 -10.11
CA ALA A 167 -4.22 15.65 -9.77
C ALA A 167 -3.94 16.21 -8.36
N ALA A 168 -3.63 15.35 -7.39
CA ALA A 168 -3.26 15.75 -6.03
C ALA A 168 -1.99 16.60 -6.01
N ARG A 169 -0.93 16.24 -6.75
CA ARG A 169 0.26 17.10 -6.86
C ARG A 169 -0.05 18.48 -7.41
N ASN A 170 -0.89 18.55 -8.45
CA ASN A 170 -1.30 19.84 -9.04
C ASN A 170 -2.15 20.67 -8.07
N TRP A 171 -2.98 20.00 -7.27
CA TRP A 171 -3.74 20.63 -6.20
C TRP A 171 -2.82 21.30 -5.19
N ILE A 172 -1.84 20.54 -4.67
CA ILE A 172 -0.85 21.01 -3.69
C ILE A 172 -0.06 22.21 -4.23
N TYR A 173 0.42 22.13 -5.47
CA TYR A 173 1.17 23.23 -6.10
C TYR A 173 0.32 24.52 -6.20
N LYS A 174 -0.97 24.37 -6.54
CA LYS A 174 -1.89 25.51 -6.66
C LYS A 174 -2.20 26.15 -5.30
N THR A 175 -2.36 25.33 -4.25
CA THR A 175 -2.64 25.81 -2.89
C THR A 175 -1.41 26.48 -2.26
N GLU A 176 -0.20 25.94 -2.49
CA GLU A 176 1.06 26.56 -2.03
C GLU A 176 1.35 27.89 -2.75
N GLY A 177 1.10 27.96 -4.06
CA GLY A 177 1.23 29.21 -4.83
C GLY A 177 0.26 30.32 -4.40
N SER A 178 -0.91 29.96 -3.86
CA SER A 178 -1.89 30.92 -3.36
C SER A 178 -1.53 31.50 -1.97
N LEU A 179 -0.68 30.83 -1.19
CA LEU A 179 -0.22 31.29 0.12
C LEU A 179 0.97 32.26 0.03
N CYS A 180 1.71 32.27 -1.08
CA CYS A 180 2.82 33.19 -1.31
C CYS A 180 2.36 34.64 -1.65
N GLY A 181 1.07 34.86 -1.91
CA GLY A 181 0.49 36.17 -2.25
C GLY A 181 -0.03 37.00 -1.05
N MET A 182 0.04 36.50 0.19
CA MET A 182 -0.49 37.19 1.38
C MET A 182 0.57 37.46 2.45
N LYS A 183 1.82 37.75 2.05
CA LYS A 183 2.82 38.39 2.92
C LYS A 183 3.35 39.68 2.29
N ALA A 184 2.46 40.63 2.07
CA ALA A 184 2.80 42.04 2.01
C ALA A 184 1.57 42.83 2.46
N SER A 185 1.81 43.89 3.24
CA SER A 185 0.82 44.80 3.83
C SER A 185 0.17 44.33 5.12
N SER A 186 0.87 44.55 6.23
CA SER A 186 0.34 45.43 7.29
C SER A 186 1.51 46.09 8.02
N ILE A 187 1.32 47.39 8.23
CA ILE A 187 2.21 48.42 8.75
C ILE A 187 2.64 48.12 10.18
#